data_AF-A0AAJ1BKC1-F1
#
_entry.id   AF-A0AAJ1BKC1-F1
#
_cell.length_a   1.000
_cell.length_b   1.000
_cell.length_c   1.000
_cell.angle_alpha   90.00
_cell.angle_beta   90.00
_cell.angle_gamma   90.00
#
_symmetry.space_group_name_H-M   'P 1'
#
loop_
_entity.id
_entity.type
_entity.pdbx_description
1 polymer ?
#
loop_
_entity_poly.entity_id
_entity_poly.type
_entity_poly.pdbx_seq_one_letter_code
_entity_poly.pdbx_strand_id
1 'polypeptide(L)'
;MKRLIVSVLATLLLGACTQADQWTLTFRQTPVQGQWQFSDIAGYYPSLEQCQAKGEGLRRLAGDTGQYQCAQQCEAEQGLLSCALIAPSTSFPSAQENQ
;
A
#
# COMPACT_ATOMS: atom_id res chain seq x y z
N MET A 1 -19.04 4.19 -43.47
CA MET A 1 -19.61 3.94 -42.12
C MET A 1 -18.93 2.77 -41.39
N LYS A 2 -18.83 1.57 -41.98
CA LYS A 2 -18.21 0.39 -41.33
C LYS A 2 -16.73 0.57 -40.89
N ARG A 3 -15.93 1.34 -41.64
CA ARG A 3 -14.52 1.61 -41.32
C ARG A 3 -14.32 2.51 -40.08
N LEU A 4 -15.28 3.39 -39.79
CA LEU A 4 -15.19 4.31 -38.64
C LEU A 4 -15.44 3.57 -37.31
N ILE A 5 -16.32 2.56 -37.32
CA ILE A 5 -16.67 1.76 -36.13
C ILE A 5 -15.46 0.95 -35.63
N VAL A 6 -14.65 0.43 -36.56
CA VAL A 6 -13.45 -0.36 -36.22
C VAL A 6 -12.38 0.51 -35.55
N SER A 7 -12.20 1.77 -35.98
CA SER A 7 -11.23 2.67 -35.36
C SER A 7 -11.63 3.14 -33.96
N VAL A 8 -12.92 3.37 -33.71
CA VAL A 8 -13.42 3.78 -32.38
C VAL A 8 -13.29 2.63 -31.37
N LEU A 9 -13.55 1.39 -31.80
CA LEU A 9 -13.41 0.22 -30.94
C LEU A 9 -11.94 -0.08 -30.57
N ALA A 10 -11.01 0.20 -31.50
CA ALA A 10 -9.58 0.04 -31.25
C ALA A 10 -9.05 1.01 -30.18
N THR A 11 -9.52 2.27 -30.16
CA THR A 11 -9.08 3.28 -29.18
C THR A 11 -9.59 3.03 -27.75
N LEU A 12 -10.72 2.34 -27.59
CA LEU A 12 -11.28 2.00 -26.26
C LEU A 12 -10.46 0.91 -25.54
N LEU A 13 -9.67 0.12 -26.27
CA LEU A 13 -8.78 -0.91 -25.73
C LEU A 13 -7.42 -0.34 -25.27
N LEU A 14 -7.12 0.93 -25.57
CA LEU A 14 -5.96 1.66 -25.03
C LEU A 14 -6.30 2.42 -23.75
N GLY A 15 -7.36 2.04 -23.03
CA GLY A 15 -7.53 2.44 -21.64
C GLY A 15 -6.30 1.97 -20.87
N ALA A 16 -5.33 2.88 -20.72
CA ALA A 16 -4.14 2.66 -19.92
C ALA A 16 -4.59 2.08 -18.59
N CYS A 17 -3.90 1.04 -18.11
CA CYS A 17 -4.05 0.57 -16.75
C CYS A 17 -3.76 1.75 -15.82
N THR A 18 -4.76 2.54 -15.51
CA THR A 18 -4.70 3.51 -14.43
C THR A 18 -4.58 2.63 -13.20
N GLN A 19 -3.36 2.46 -12.71
CA GLN A 19 -3.11 1.82 -11.44
C GLN A 19 -3.94 2.64 -10.45
N ALA A 20 -5.11 2.10 -10.08
CA ALA A 20 -6.06 2.82 -9.26
C ALA A 20 -5.33 3.31 -8.01
N ASP A 21 -5.73 4.46 -7.45
CA ASP A 21 -5.16 5.04 -6.23
C ASP A 21 -5.22 4.04 -5.07
N GLN A 22 -4.26 3.12 -5.04
CA GLN A 22 -4.23 1.97 -4.16
C GLN A 22 -3.45 2.32 -2.91
N TRP A 23 -3.95 1.84 -1.78
CA TRP A 23 -3.24 1.83 -0.52
C TRP A 23 -2.26 0.67 -0.49
N THR A 24 -0.98 0.99 -0.38
CA THR A 24 0.10 0.03 -0.19
C THR A 24 0.24 -0.25 1.30
N LEU A 25 0.16 -1.52 1.68
CA LEU A 25 0.49 -1.99 3.02
C LEU A 25 1.95 -2.45 3.02
N THR A 26 2.76 -1.91 3.92
CA THR A 26 4.05 -2.48 4.27
C THR A 26 4.01 -3.18 5.62
N PHE A 27 4.82 -4.21 5.82
CA PHE A 27 4.93 -4.95 7.07
C PHE A 27 6.34 -5.48 7.32
N ARG A 28 6.81 -5.36 8.57
CA ARG A 28 8.01 -6.05 9.08
C ARG A 28 7.71 -6.70 10.42
N GLN A 29 8.25 -7.90 10.62
CA GLN A 29 8.06 -8.64 11.87
C GLN A 29 8.88 -8.09 13.05
N THR A 30 9.97 -7.38 12.76
CA THR A 30 10.78 -6.71 13.77
C THR A 30 10.75 -5.20 13.49
N PRO A 31 10.61 -4.35 14.52
CA PRO A 31 10.66 -2.91 14.36
C PRO A 31 12.07 -2.51 13.90
N VAL A 32 12.25 -2.29 12.60
CA VAL A 32 13.52 -1.81 12.04
C VAL A 32 13.38 -0.32 11.79
N GLN A 33 14.31 0.45 12.34
CA GLN A 33 14.43 1.87 12.03
C GLN A 33 14.94 2.03 10.59
N GLY A 34 14.32 2.94 9.84
CA GLY A 34 14.74 3.26 8.47
C GLY A 34 13.63 3.13 7.44
N GLN A 35 13.98 3.48 6.21
CA GLN A 35 13.04 3.59 5.10
C GLN A 35 12.43 2.24 4.73
N TRP A 36 11.16 2.25 4.30
CA TRP A 36 10.50 1.07 3.75
C TRP A 36 11.16 0.63 2.46
N GLN A 37 11.28 -0.68 2.27
CA GLN A 37 11.77 -1.27 1.04
C GLN A 37 10.60 -1.81 0.24
N PHE A 38 10.77 -1.93 -1.08
CA PHE A 38 9.79 -2.57 -1.95
C PHE A 38 9.46 -4.00 -1.49
N SER A 39 10.45 -4.73 -0.96
CA SER A 39 10.26 -6.06 -0.39
C SER A 39 9.40 -6.10 0.87
N ASP A 40 9.19 -4.97 1.52
CA ASP A 40 8.34 -4.87 2.72
C ASP A 40 6.85 -4.76 2.36
N ILE A 41 6.50 -4.64 1.08
CA ILE A 41 5.09 -4.55 0.64
C ILE A 41 4.38 -5.88 0.89
N ALA A 42 3.36 -5.84 1.74
CA ALA A 42 2.50 -6.96 2.09
C ALA A 42 1.20 -7.00 1.29
N GLY A 43 0.88 -5.95 0.51
CA GLY A 43 -0.25 -5.94 -0.41
C GLY A 43 -0.72 -4.55 -0.82
N TYR A 44 -1.63 -4.53 -1.79
CA TYR A 44 -2.31 -3.32 -2.28
C TYR A 44 -3.82 -3.44 -2.05
N TYR A 45 -4.45 -2.33 -1.64
CA TYR A 45 -5.83 -2.29 -1.21
C TYR A 45 -6.58 -1.12 -1.83
N PRO A 46 -7.87 -1.27 -2.20
CA PRO A 46 -8.65 -0.21 -2.82
C PRO A 46 -9.06 0.90 -1.83
N SER A 47 -9.01 0.66 -0.51
CA SER A 47 -9.35 1.64 0.51
C SER A 47 -8.43 1.59 1.72
N LEU A 48 -8.35 2.72 2.44
CA LEU A 48 -7.56 2.83 3.67
C LEU A 48 -8.02 1.82 4.71
N GLU A 49 -9.34 1.69 4.88
CA GLU A 49 -9.96 0.77 5.83
C GLU A 49 -9.52 -0.68 5.58
N GLN A 50 -9.51 -1.13 4.32
CA GLN A 50 -9.06 -2.48 3.98
C GLN A 50 -7.57 -2.67 4.25
N CYS A 51 -6.75 -1.66 3.93
CA CYS A 51 -5.32 -1.69 4.24
C CYS A 51 -5.07 -1.81 5.76
N GLN A 52 -5.75 -0.98 6.55
CA GLN A 52 -5.62 -0.95 8.01
C GLN A 52 -6.13 -2.25 8.65
N ALA A 53 -7.27 -2.76 8.22
CA ALA A 53 -7.82 -4.03 8.70
C ALA A 53 -6.87 -5.20 8.44
N LYS A 54 -6.21 -5.23 7.26
CA LYS A 54 -5.17 -6.23 6.98
C LYS A 54 -3.95 -6.05 7.88
N GLY A 55 -3.44 -4.82 8.00
CA GLY A 55 -2.28 -4.51 8.83
C GLY A 55 -2.50 -4.93 10.28
N GLU A 56 -3.70 -4.69 10.82
CA GLU A 56 -4.08 -5.13 12.15
C GLU A 56 -4.08 -6.66 12.28
N GLY A 57 -4.62 -7.36 11.28
CA GLY A 57 -4.57 -8.83 11.22
C GLY A 57 -3.14 -9.36 11.25
N LEU A 58 -2.24 -8.77 10.47
CA LEU A 58 -0.82 -9.16 10.44
C LEU A 58 -0.12 -8.90 11.78
N ARG A 59 -0.39 -7.76 12.43
CA ARG A 59 0.16 -7.48 13.77
C ARG A 59 -0.25 -8.54 14.79
N ARG A 60 -1.53 -8.93 14.82
CA ARG A 60 -2.03 -9.96 15.74
C ARG A 60 -1.33 -11.31 15.52
N LEU A 61 -1.05 -11.66 14.25
CA LEU A 61 -0.32 -12.89 13.91
C LEU A 61 1.18 -12.80 14.24
N ALA A 62 1.76 -11.61 14.22
CA ALA A 62 3.16 -11.37 14.51
C ALA A 62 3.49 -11.25 16.00
N GLY A 63 2.49 -11.10 16.87
CA GLY A 63 2.67 -11.04 18.32
C GLY A 63 3.21 -9.71 18.83
N ASP A 64 2.59 -8.59 18.43
CA ASP A 64 2.92 -7.20 18.82
C ASP A 64 4.34 -6.71 18.48
N THR A 65 5.21 -7.56 17.91
CA THR A 65 6.54 -7.17 17.46
C THR A 65 6.55 -6.56 16.05
N GLY A 66 5.43 -6.62 15.33
CA GLY A 66 5.35 -6.19 13.94
C GLY A 66 5.10 -4.69 13.75
N GLN A 67 5.77 -4.09 12.77
CA GLN A 67 5.45 -2.75 12.25
C GLN A 67 4.70 -2.87 10.93
N TYR A 68 3.64 -2.09 10.78
CA TYR A 68 2.93 -1.95 9.50
C TYR A 68 2.63 -0.49 9.20
N GLN A 69 2.57 -0.15 7.91
CA GLN A 69 2.22 1.19 7.46
C GLN A 69 1.32 1.10 6.23
N CYS A 70 0.24 1.86 6.23
CA CYS A 70 -0.56 2.11 5.03
C CYS A 70 -0.14 3.42 4.40
N ALA A 71 0.08 3.44 3.09
CA ALA A 71 0.47 4.63 2.35
C ALA A 71 -0.13 4.61 0.94
N GLN A 72 -0.19 5.75 0.26
CA GLN A 72 -0.62 5.85 -1.15
C GLN A 72 0.45 6.48 -2.02
N GLN A 73 0.29 6.29 -3.34
CA GLN A 73 1.17 6.85 -4.36
C GLN A 73 2.63 6.50 -4.05
N CYS A 74 2.85 5.21 -3.81
CA CYS A 74 4.17 4.68 -3.48
C CYS A 74 4.93 4.30 -4.75
N GLU A 75 6.15 4.80 -4.86
CA GLU A 75 7.09 4.49 -5.93
C GLU A 75 8.31 3.81 -5.33
N ALA A 76 8.91 2.89 -6.11
CA ALA A 76 10.13 2.20 -5.73
C ALA A 76 11.30 2.71 -6.56
N GLU A 77 12.30 3.30 -5.90
CA GLU A 77 13.55 3.72 -6.52
C GLU A 77 14.70 2.96 -5.87
N GLN A 78 15.47 2.21 -6.68
CA GLN A 78 16.58 1.38 -6.19
C GLN A 78 16.18 0.40 -5.06
N GLY A 79 14.92 -0.04 -5.05
CA GLY A 79 14.37 -0.94 -4.03
C GLY A 79 13.88 -0.24 -2.75
N LEU A 80 14.10 1.06 -2.61
CA LEU A 80 13.55 1.87 -1.53
C LEU A 80 12.16 2.38 -1.92
N LEU A 81 11.23 2.34 -0.97
CA LEU A 81 9.86 2.81 -1.16
C LEU A 81 9.75 4.28 -0.72
N SER A 82 9.15 5.11 -1.57
CA SER A 82 8.80 6.50 -1.29
C SER A 82 7.32 6.70 -1.56
N CYS A 83 6.57 7.34 -0.66
CA CYS A 83 5.12 7.49 -0.79
C CYS A 83 4.70 8.94 -0.53
N ALA A 84 3.77 9.46 -1.33
CA ALA A 84 3.30 10.84 -1.19
C ALA A 84 2.40 11.05 0.04
N LEU A 85 1.59 10.05 0.38
CA LEU A 85 0.66 10.10 1.51
C LEU A 85 0.89 8.91 2.43
N ILE A 86 1.17 9.20 3.70
CA ILE A 86 1.23 8.21 4.75
C ILE A 86 -0.08 8.28 5.52
N ALA A 87 -0.79 7.15 5.66
CA ALA A 87 -1.97 7.10 6.52
C ALA A 87 -1.54 7.46 7.94
N PRO A 88 -2.38 8.19 8.71
CA PRO A 88 -2.18 8.24 10.13
C PRO A 88 -2.12 6.80 10.64
N SER A 89 -1.12 6.49 11.46
CA SER A 89 -1.24 5.34 12.34
C SER A 89 -2.53 5.56 13.09
N THR A 90 -3.57 4.78 12.80
CA THR A 90 -4.70 4.64 13.73
C THR A 90 -4.04 4.43 15.08
N SER A 91 -4.20 5.42 15.97
CA SER A 91 -3.54 5.48 17.26
C SER A 91 -3.83 4.18 18.00
N PHE A 92 -2.94 3.22 17.86
CA PHE A 92 -2.88 2.05 18.69
C PHE A 92 -1.73 2.36 19.62
N PRO A 93 -1.98 2.51 20.92
CA PRO A 93 -0.94 2.86 21.86
C PRO A 93 0.21 1.91 21.63
N SER A 94 1.40 2.47 21.40
CA SER A 94 2.65 1.77 21.60
C SER A 94 2.49 1.01 22.91
N ALA A 95 2.55 -0.32 22.88
CA ALA A 95 2.84 -1.03 24.10
C ALA A 95 4.18 -0.46 24.58
N GLN A 96 4.13 0.28 25.69
CA GLN A 96 5.23 0.93 26.40
C GLN A 96 5.57 2.38 26.00
N GLU A 97 4.77 3.32 26.51
CA GLU A 97 5.33 4.44 27.28
C GLU A 97 4.78 4.31 28.72
N ASN A 98 5.38 3.39 29.47
CA ASN A 98 5.22 3.33 30.91
C ASN A 98 6.45 2.63 31.49
N GLN A 99 7.51 3.43 31.70
CA GLN A 99 8.47 3.37 32.80
C GLN A 99 9.54 4.45 32.61
#